data_AF-V6I758-F1
#
_entry.id   AF-V6I758-F1
#
_cell.length_a   1.000
_cell.length_b   1.000
_cell.length_c   1.000
_cell.angle_alpha   90.00
_cell.angle_beta   90.00
_cell.angle_gamma   90.00
#
_symmetry.space_group_name_H-M   'P 1'
#
loop_
_entity.id
_entity.type
_entity.pdbx_description
1 polymer ?
#
loop_
_entity_poly.entity_id
_entity_poly.type
_entity_poly.pdbx_seq_one_letter_code
_entity_poly.pdbx_strand_id
1 'polypeptide(L)' 'MAKDWKGFDPKNPTASDLIPFAGVIYFFLHLWSFFPFLGIIPALIVIPFNKNKFLKYLPLVTNLYMSTVYLLYLYK' A
#
# COMPACT_ATOMS: atom_id res chain seq x y z
N MET A 1 5.79 -23.84 -3.26
CA MET A 1 6.05 -24.43 -1.92
C MET A 1 5.12 -23.73 -0.94
N ALA A 2 3.95 -24.31 -0.68
CA ALA A 2 2.99 -23.77 0.28
C ALA A 2 3.58 -24.00 1.68
N LYS A 3 4.04 -22.94 2.33
CA LYS A 3 4.57 -23.02 3.69
C LYS A 3 3.39 -23.34 4.60
N ASP A 4 3.41 -24.54 5.16
CA ASP A 4 2.34 -25.12 5.97
C ASP A 4 1.78 -24.12 6.99
N TRP A 5 0.46 -23.93 6.97
CA TRP A 5 -0.33 -23.18 7.96
C TRP A 5 -0.34 -23.85 9.36
N LYS A 6 0.71 -24.60 9.71
CA LYS A 6 0.80 -25.40 10.95
C LYS A 6 1.10 -24.58 12.21
N GLY A 7 1.36 -23.28 12.10
CA GLY A 7 1.70 -22.40 13.22
C GLY A 7 0.68 -21.29 13.52
N PHE A 8 -0.40 -21.18 12.75
CA PHE A 8 -1.38 -20.12 12.94
C PHE A 8 -2.34 -20.48 14.08
N ASP A 9 -2.15 -19.88 15.25
CA ASP A 9 -3.10 -19.95 16.36
C ASP A 9 -4.14 -18.81 16.22
N PRO A 10 -5.40 -19.10 15.85
CA PRO A 10 -6.43 -18.08 15.68
C PRO A 10 -6.82 -17.37 16.99
N LYS A 11 -6.46 -17.92 18.16
CA LYS A 11 -6.70 -17.29 19.47
C LYS A 11 -5.56 -16.39 19.92
N ASN A 12 -4.36 -16.55 19.37
CA ASN A 12 -3.19 -15.73 19.68
C ASN A 12 -2.31 -15.52 18.43
N PRO A 13 -2.77 -14.73 17.45
CA PRO A 13 -2.02 -14.50 16.22
C PRO A 13 -0.71 -13.79 16.50
N THR A 14 0.41 -14.35 16.04
CA THR A 14 1.71 -13.70 16.20
C THR A 14 1.91 -12.62 15.14
N ALA A 15 2.74 -11.60 15.43
CA ALA A 15 3.01 -10.52 14.48
C ALA A 15 3.51 -11.01 13.11
N SER A 16 4.16 -12.18 13.07
CA SER A 16 4.60 -12.82 11.81
C SER A 16 3.44 -13.30 10.94
N ASP A 17 2.34 -13.74 11.55
CA ASP A 17 1.15 -14.20 10.83
C ASP A 17 0.40 -13.04 10.15
N LEU A 18 0.57 -11.82 10.67
CA LEU A 18 -0.02 -10.59 10.14
C LEU A 18 0.82 -9.94 9.03
N ILE A 19 2.09 -10.34 8.85
CA ILE A 19 2.97 -9.84 7.78
C ILE A 19 2.38 -10.02 6.37
N PRO A 20 1.91 -11.21 5.97
CA PRO A 20 1.29 -11.39 4.66
C PRO A 20 0.03 -10.52 4.50
N PHE A 21 -0.73 -10.31 5.58
CA PHE A 21 -1.90 -9.45 5.58
C PHE A 21 -1.53 -7.97 5.40
N ALA A 22 -0.46 -7.49 6.05
CA ALA A 22 0.04 -6.14 5.89
C ALA A 22 0.52 -5.86 4.45
N GLY A 23 1.15 -6.85 3.80
CA GLY A 23 1.54 -6.74 2.39
C GLY A 23 0.34 -6.62 1.45
N VAL A 24 -0.71 -7.40 1.69
CA VAL A 24 -1.97 -7.34 0.91
C VAL A 24 -2.69 -6.01 1.13
N ILE A 25 -2.80 -5.54 2.38
CA ILE A 25 -3.39 -4.24 2.70
C ILE A 25 -2.59 -3.11 2.03
N TYR A 26 -1.26 -3.16 2.11
CA TYR A 26 -0.40 -2.20 1.42
C TYR A 26 -0.63 -2.23 -0.09
N PHE A 27 -0.79 -3.40 -0.70
CA PHE A 27 -1.07 -3.52 -2.13
C PHE A 27 -2.39 -2.84 -2.53
N PHE A 28 -3.48 -3.09 -1.79
CA PHE A 28 -4.76 -2.42 -2.04
C PHE A 28 -4.71 -0.91 -1.83
N LEU A 29 -4.02 -0.46 -0.76
CA LEU A 29 -3.75 0.97 -0.53
C LEU A 29 -2.97 1.57 -1.70
N HIS A 30 -1.94 0.87 -2.18
CA HIS A 30 -1.13 1.33 -3.29
C HIS A 30 -1.92 1.39 -4.61
N LEU A 31 -2.82 0.44 -4.84
CA LEU A 31 -3.71 0.43 -6.00
C LEU A 31 -4.66 1.64 -6.00
N TRP A 32 -5.11 2.07 -4.82
CA TRP A 32 -5.93 3.27 -4.68
C TRP A 32 -5.14 4.57 -4.95
N SER A 33 -3.82 4.56 -4.80
CA SER A 33 -2.98 5.71 -5.17
C SER A 33 -3.01 6.06 -6.66
N PHE A 34 -3.49 5.17 -7.53
CA PHE A 34 -3.69 5.45 -8.95
C PHE A 34 -4.82 6.45 -9.25
N PHE A 35 -5.71 6.69 -8.29
CA PHE A 35 -6.77 7.68 -8.44
C PHE A 35 -6.23 9.10 -8.12
N PRO A 36 -6.33 10.07 -9.04
CA PRO A 36 -5.69 11.38 -8.88
C PRO A 36 -6.10 12.12 -7.59
N PHE A 37 -7.40 12.22 -7.32
CA PHE A 37 -7.92 13.03 -6.22
C PHE A 37 -7.96 12.31 -4.86
N LEU A 38 -8.17 11.00 -4.86
CA LEU A 38 -8.33 10.21 -3.62
C LEU A 38 -7.07 9.42 -3.24
N GLY A 39 -6.13 9.29 -4.17
CA GLY A 39 -4.93 8.46 -4.02
C GLY A 39 -3.86 9.02 -3.08
N ILE A 40 -4.05 10.22 -2.55
CA ILE A 40 -3.22 10.80 -1.49
C ILE A 40 -3.53 10.20 -0.11
N ILE A 41 -4.76 9.75 0.13
CA ILE A 41 -5.19 9.17 1.40
C ILE A 41 -4.38 7.91 1.72
N PRO A 42 -4.19 6.94 0.80
CA PRO A 42 -3.32 5.80 1.03
C PRO A 42 -1.88 6.18 1.38
N ALA A 43 -1.33 7.21 0.74
CA ALA A 43 0.03 7.67 1.04
C ALA A 43 0.15 8.19 2.47
N LEU A 44 -0.81 8.98 2.94
CA LEU A 44 -0.85 9.50 4.32
C LEU A 44 -0.97 8.38 5.35
N ILE A 45 -1.71 7.32 5.04
CA ILE A 45 -1.85 6.14 5.91
C ILE A 45 -0.53 5.38 5.97
N VAL A 46 0.15 5.13 4.85
CA VAL A 46 1.38 4.30 4.81
C VAL A 46 2.58 4.98 5.47
N ILE A 47 2.68 6.31 5.38
CA ILE A 47 3.80 7.13 5.88
C ILE A 47 4.20 6.85 7.34
N PRO A 48 3.27 6.80 8.32
CA PRO A 48 3.61 6.53 9.72
C PRO A 48 3.91 5.05 10.00
N PHE A 49 3.34 4.11 9.25
CA PHE A 49 3.47 2.67 9.53
C PHE A 49 4.69 2.02 8.87
N ASN A 50 5.24 2.63 7.81
CA ASN A 50 6.36 2.04 7.08
C ASN A 50 7.71 2.67 7.44
N LYS A 51 8.60 1.87 8.04
CA LYS A 51 9.97 2.29 8.37
C LYS A 51 10.88 2.35 7.14
N ASN A 52 10.58 1.62 6.07
CA ASN A 52 11.38 1.64 4.85
C ASN A 52 11.07 2.91 4.04
N LYS A 53 12.06 3.79 3.90
CA LYS A 53 11.93 5.07 3.17
C LYS A 53 11.36 4.90 1.76
N PHE A 54 11.79 3.88 1.01
CA PHE A 54 11.32 3.69 -0.37
C PHE A 54 9.84 3.32 -0.41
N LEU A 55 9.44 2.26 0.30
CA LEU A 55 8.06 1.79 0.34
C LEU A 55 7.10 2.80 1.02
N LYS A 56 7.64 3.64 1.90
CA LYS A 56 6.90 4.71 2.57
C LYS A 56 6.36 5.75 1.60
N TYR A 57 7.20 6.19 0.65
CA TYR A 57 6.84 7.27 -0.29
C TYR A 57 6.34 6.77 -1.63
N LEU A 58 6.46 5.47 -1.92
CA LEU A 58 6.01 4.87 -3.18
C LEU A 58 4.55 5.24 -3.52
N PRO A 59 3.55 5.14 -2.63
CA PRO A 59 2.17 5.50 -2.96
C PRO A 59 2.01 6.99 -3.31
N LEU A 60 2.77 7.87 -2.64
CA LEU A 60 2.76 9.30 -2.91
C LEU A 60 3.34 9.61 -4.29
N VAL A 61 4.48 8.98 -4.64
CA VAL A 61 5.12 9.15 -5.94
C VAL A 61 4.22 8.65 -7.06
N THR A 62 3.60 7.48 -6.89
CA THR A 62 2.62 6.93 -7.84
C THR A 62 1.45 7.88 -8.04
N ASN A 63 0.89 8.43 -6.94
CA ASN A 63 -0.24 9.35 -7.03
C ASN A 63 0.12 10.65 -7.74
N LEU A 64 1.29 11.25 -7.44
CA LEU A 64 1.76 12.44 -8.14
C LEU A 64 1.93 12.18 -9.64
N TYR A 65 2.56 11.07 -10.01
CA TYR A 65 2.73 10.70 -11.41
C TYR A 65 1.39 10.54 -12.13
N MET A 66 0.47 9.75 -11.57
CA MET A 66 -0.84 9.52 -12.18
C MET A 66 -1.67 10.80 -12.26
N SER A 67 -1.57 11.68 -11.25
CA SER A 67 -2.24 12.98 -11.26
C SER A 67 -1.71 13.89 -12.36
N THR A 68 -0.38 13.95 -12.55
CA THR A 68 0.23 14.72 -13.64
C THR A 68 -0.21 14.17 -15.01
N VAL A 69 -0.18 12.86 -15.20
CA VAL A 69 -0.65 12.23 -16.46
C VAL A 69 -2.13 12.54 -16.71
N TYR A 70 -2.96 12.47 -15.68
CA TYR A 70 -4.39 12.76 -15.79
C TYR A 70 -4.67 14.23 -16.14
N LEU A 71 -3.94 15.17 -15.52
CA LEU A 71 -4.01 16.58 -15.86
C LEU A 71 -3.57 16.80 -17.32
N LEU A 72 -2.43 16.24 -17.73
CA LEU A 72 -1.96 16.35 -19.12
C LEU A 72 -2.96 15.78 -20.12
N TYR A 73 -3.68 14.71 -19.76
CA TYR A 73 -4.74 14.16 -20.60
C TYR A 73 -5.96 15.09 -20.70
N LEU A 74 -6.37 15.74 -19.60
CA LEU A 74 -7.50 16.67 -19.58
C LEU A 74 -7.23 18.01 -20.28
N TYR A 75 -5.98 18.48 -20.28
CA TYR A 75 -5.56 19.73 -20.93
C TYR A 75 -5.20 19.56 -22.41
N LYS A 76 -5.34 18.35 -22.95
CA LYS A 76 -5.15 18.03 -24.36
C LYS A 76 -6.47 18.08 -25.12
#